data_AF-A0A812WWU6-F1
#
_entry.id   AF-A0A812WWU6-F1
#
_cell.length_a   1.000
_cell.length_b   1.000
_cell.length_c   1.000
_cell.angle_alpha   90.00
_cell.angle_beta   90.00
_cell.angle_gamma   90.00
#
_symmetry.space_group_name_H-M   'P 1'
#
loop_
_entity.id
_entity.type
_entity.pdbx_description
1 polymer ?
#
loop_
_entity_poly.entity_id
_entity_poly.type
_entity_poly.pdbx_seq_one_letter_code
_entity_poly.pdbx_strand_id
1 'polypeptide(L)'
;MAADCRDTSDSIPGQSGTASQRDFTVEQLAAAFGSTSMPFTDSVAVHHCRPCVLLHTQRGCGRGADCPYCHVHLERHDPGTQPHRPRKSLRSRVKREIQELLERFDMSPSRVHDEWQGIVESCPYARNFLSGLLERADAARYRGTRGRQQRAAIPKGGVPQRVEDATSSDRSTTAQIESVLSGQVPIQNGMVFRL
;
A
#
# COMPACT_ATOMS: atom_id res chain seq x y z
N MET A 1 -19.74 -1.85 -6.86
CA MET A 1 -19.16 -1.65 -8.21
C MET A 1 -17.65 -1.80 -8.10
N ALA A 2 -17.12 -3.02 -8.22
CA ALA A 2 -15.68 -3.25 -8.20
C ALA A 2 -15.15 -3.07 -9.63
N ALA A 3 -14.29 -2.08 -9.85
CA ALA A 3 -13.61 -1.90 -11.13
C ALA A 3 -12.54 -2.99 -11.25
N ASP A 4 -12.88 -4.07 -11.97
CA ASP A 4 -11.92 -5.09 -12.37
C ASP A 4 -10.72 -4.38 -13.04
N CYS A 5 -9.53 -4.48 -12.44
CA CYS A 5 -8.27 -4.08 -13.08
C CYS A 5 -7.84 -5.08 -14.17
N ARG A 6 -8.82 -5.68 -14.85
CA ARG A 6 -8.60 -6.41 -16.09
C ARG A 6 -8.28 -5.35 -17.12
N ASP A 7 -6.99 -5.25 -17.43
CA ASP A 7 -6.48 -4.67 -18.65
C ASP A 7 -7.30 -5.31 -19.79
N THR A 8 -8.34 -4.62 -20.26
CA THR A 8 -9.08 -4.98 -21.48
C THR A 8 -8.14 -4.73 -22.65
N SER A 9 -7.09 -5.54 -22.70
CA SER A 9 -6.29 -5.80 -23.89
C SER A 9 -7.10 -6.81 -24.71
N ASP A 10 -7.46 -6.37 -25.91
CA ASP A 10 -7.93 -7.12 -27.07
C ASP A 10 -8.18 -8.64 -26.91
N SER A 11 -9.41 -9.02 -27.22
CA SER A 11 -9.80 -10.37 -27.62
C SER A 11 -8.92 -10.87 -28.77
N ILE A 12 -7.98 -11.77 -28.49
CA ILE A 12 -7.42 -12.68 -29.50
C ILE A 12 -8.14 -14.03 -29.36
N PRO A 13 -9.00 -14.43 -30.32
CA PRO A 13 -9.51 -15.78 -30.37
C PRO A 13 -8.42 -16.69 -30.97
N GLY A 14 -7.95 -17.70 -30.23
CA GLY A 14 -6.95 -18.60 -30.78
C GLY A 14 -6.49 -19.75 -29.89
N GLN A 15 -6.96 -20.94 -30.27
CA GLN A 15 -6.29 -22.25 -30.20
C GLN A 15 -6.58 -23.17 -29.00
N SER A 16 -7.50 -24.09 -29.30
CA SER A 16 -7.71 -25.40 -28.69
C SER A 16 -6.50 -26.32 -28.89
N GLY A 17 -5.87 -26.74 -27.79
CA GLY A 17 -4.89 -27.82 -27.75
C GLY A 17 -5.40 -28.96 -26.86
N THR A 18 -5.69 -30.11 -27.47
CA THR A 18 -6.07 -31.35 -26.80
C THR A 18 -4.83 -32.04 -26.24
N ALA A 19 -4.55 -31.87 -24.94
CA ALA A 19 -3.49 -32.60 -24.25
C ALA A 19 -4.08 -33.80 -23.49
N SER A 20 -3.62 -34.97 -23.91
CA SER A 20 -3.94 -36.32 -23.44
C SER A 20 -3.84 -36.47 -21.92
N GLN A 21 -4.98 -36.78 -21.29
CA GLN A 21 -5.08 -37.17 -19.88
C GLN A 21 -4.58 -38.62 -19.72
N ARG A 22 -3.59 -38.81 -18.85
CA ARG A 22 -3.29 -40.12 -18.27
C ARG A 22 -4.03 -40.21 -16.94
N ASP A 23 -5.08 -41.02 -16.92
CA ASP A 23 -5.81 -41.38 -15.71
C ASP A 23 -4.87 -42.10 -14.74
N PHE A 24 -4.54 -41.42 -13.64
CA PHE A 24 -3.88 -42.02 -12.49
C PHE A 24 -4.97 -42.24 -11.43
N THR A 25 -5.34 -43.49 -11.18
CA THR A 25 -6.41 -43.83 -10.25
C THR A 25 -5.96 -43.62 -8.81
N VAL A 26 -6.72 -42.79 -8.08
CA VAL A 26 -6.47 -42.41 -6.67
C VAL A 26 -6.50 -43.60 -5.71
N GLU A 27 -7.12 -44.72 -6.11
CA GLU A 27 -7.21 -45.95 -5.29
C GLU A 27 -5.86 -46.63 -5.02
N GLN A 28 -4.85 -46.49 -5.89
CA GLN A 28 -3.58 -47.22 -5.70
C GLN A 28 -2.65 -46.59 -4.64
N LEU A 29 -2.87 -45.35 -4.22
CA LEU A 29 -2.04 -44.70 -3.19
C LEU A 29 -2.54 -44.90 -1.76
N ALA A 30 -3.78 -45.37 -1.57
CA ALA A 30 -4.38 -45.52 -0.25
C ALA A 30 -3.87 -46.74 0.55
N ALA A 31 -3.25 -47.72 -0.09
CA ALA A 31 -2.85 -48.98 0.57
C ALA A 31 -1.48 -48.93 1.29
N ALA A 32 -0.67 -47.89 1.10
CA ALA A 32 0.71 -47.86 1.60
C ALA A 32 0.91 -47.09 2.92
N PHE A 33 -0.07 -46.28 3.36
CA PHE A 33 0.08 -45.43 4.54
C PHE A 33 -0.86 -45.89 5.66
N GLY A 34 -0.32 -46.74 6.53
CA GLY A 34 -1.00 -47.23 7.73
C GLY A 34 -1.59 -46.09 8.56
N SER A 35 -2.88 -46.22 8.85
CA SER A 35 -3.73 -45.30 9.60
C SER A 35 -3.19 -45.04 11.00
N THR A 36 -2.39 -43.99 11.16
CA THR A 36 -2.14 -43.34 12.46
C THR A 36 -3.09 -42.17 12.57
N SER A 37 -4.27 -42.42 13.13
CA SER A 37 -5.31 -41.41 13.35
C SER A 37 -4.94 -40.49 14.51
N MET A 38 -4.34 -39.34 14.20
CA MET A 38 -4.36 -38.17 15.08
C MET A 38 -5.54 -37.27 14.67
N PRO A 39 -6.48 -36.93 15.56
CA PRO A 39 -7.60 -36.05 15.23
C PRO A 39 -7.11 -34.59 15.20
N PHE A 40 -6.62 -34.16 14.03
CA PHE A 40 -6.35 -32.75 13.77
C PHE A 40 -6.68 -32.45 12.31
N THR A 41 -7.96 -32.22 12.02
CA THR A 41 -8.35 -31.39 10.88
C THR A 41 -9.58 -30.60 11.27
N ASP A 42 -9.41 -29.68 12.23
CA ASP A 42 -10.10 -28.41 12.06
C ASP A 42 -9.66 -27.92 10.68
N SER A 43 -10.58 -27.97 9.72
CA SER A 43 -10.43 -27.26 8.47
C SER A 43 -10.31 -25.80 8.88
N VAL A 44 -9.06 -25.35 9.09
CA VAL A 44 -8.74 -23.94 9.25
C VAL A 44 -9.23 -23.34 7.97
N ALA A 45 -10.47 -22.84 7.99
CA ALA A 45 -11.01 -22.04 6.93
C ALA A 45 -9.93 -21.00 6.70
N VAL A 46 -9.26 -21.08 5.56
CA VAL A 46 -8.19 -20.15 5.20
C VAL A 46 -8.90 -18.81 5.16
N HIS A 47 -8.91 -18.12 6.30
CA HIS A 47 -9.55 -16.84 6.43
C HIS A 47 -8.76 -15.97 5.47
N HIS A 48 -9.42 -15.55 4.39
CA HIS A 48 -8.84 -14.65 3.40
C HIS A 48 -8.68 -13.31 4.10
N CYS A 49 -7.62 -13.20 4.90
CA CYS A 49 -7.31 -12.01 5.67
C CYS A 49 -7.03 -10.90 4.67
N ARG A 50 -7.77 -9.80 4.79
CA ARG A 50 -7.48 -8.56 4.05
C ARG A 50 -6.51 -7.76 4.89
N PRO A 51 -5.21 -7.74 4.55
CA PRO A 51 -4.24 -7.09 5.42
C PRO A 51 -4.39 -5.57 5.34
N CYS A 52 -4.10 -4.90 6.44
CA CYS A 52 -4.14 -3.45 6.52
C CYS A 52 -3.03 -2.80 5.66
N VAL A 53 -3.40 -1.88 4.76
CA VAL A 53 -2.42 -1.12 3.95
C VAL A 53 -1.46 -0.29 4.82
N LEU A 54 -1.91 0.17 5.99
CA LEU A 54 -1.09 1.00 6.89
C LEU A 54 -0.17 0.19 7.81
N LEU A 55 -0.28 -1.15 7.82
CA LEU A 55 0.47 -2.02 8.74
C LEU A 55 1.99 -1.88 8.60
N HIS A 56 2.50 -1.78 7.37
CA HIS A 56 3.94 -1.73 7.09
C HIS A 56 4.51 -0.31 7.09
N THR A 57 3.66 0.69 7.31
CA THR A 57 4.10 2.09 7.37
C THR A 57 4.72 2.36 8.73
N GLN A 58 5.66 3.31 8.82
CA GLN A 58 6.28 3.63 10.12
C GLN A 58 5.26 4.19 11.13
N ARG A 59 4.16 4.78 10.63
CA ARG A 59 3.06 5.27 11.47
C ARG A 59 2.16 4.17 12.02
N GLY A 60 2.06 3.05 11.31
CA GLY A 60 1.08 2.01 11.61
C GLY A 60 -0.36 2.44 11.32
N CYS A 61 -1.29 1.53 11.59
CA CYS A 61 -2.73 1.81 11.49
C CYS A 61 -3.23 2.54 12.75
N GLY A 62 -3.77 3.76 12.58
CA GLY A 62 -4.32 4.55 13.69
C GLY A 62 -5.58 3.97 14.35
N ARG A 63 -6.22 2.95 13.76
CA ARG A 63 -7.39 2.27 14.35
C ARG A 63 -7.01 1.18 15.36
N GLY A 64 -5.75 0.77 15.41
CA GLY A 64 -5.29 -0.25 16.36
C GLY A 64 -6.10 -1.56 16.28
N ALA A 65 -6.63 -2.01 17.42
CA ALA A 65 -7.43 -3.24 17.52
C ALA A 65 -8.82 -3.13 16.88
N ASP A 66 -9.34 -1.91 16.71
CA ASP A 66 -10.65 -1.64 16.09
C ASP A 66 -10.57 -1.59 14.56
N CYS A 67 -9.39 -1.88 13.99
CA CYS A 67 -9.22 -1.97 12.55
C CYS A 67 -9.98 -3.20 12.01
N PRO A 68 -10.89 -3.05 11.04
CA PRO A 68 -11.59 -4.19 10.44
C PRO A 68 -10.68 -5.03 9.52
N TYR A 69 -9.42 -4.63 9.37
CA TYR A 69 -8.43 -5.29 8.51
C TYR A 69 -7.36 -5.98 9.35
N CYS A 70 -6.79 -7.04 8.79
CA CYS A 70 -5.83 -7.87 9.50
C CYS A 70 -4.49 -7.16 9.71
N HIS A 71 -3.98 -7.21 10.94
CA HIS A 71 -2.64 -6.75 11.31
C HIS A 71 -1.63 -7.90 11.50
N VAL A 72 -2.09 -9.15 11.42
CA VAL A 72 -1.30 -10.30 11.89
C VAL A 72 -0.46 -10.95 10.79
N HIS A 73 -0.82 -10.79 9.52
CA HIS A 73 -0.22 -11.59 8.45
C HIS A 73 0.12 -10.74 7.23
N LEU A 74 1.41 -10.56 7.00
CA LEU A 74 1.99 -10.42 5.67
C LEU A 74 3.40 -10.97 5.78
N GLU A 75 3.55 -12.26 5.50
CA GLU A 75 4.81 -12.72 4.94
C GLU A 75 5.12 -11.75 3.80
N ARG A 76 6.25 -11.04 3.92
CA ARG A 76 6.70 -10.19 2.84
C ARG A 76 6.85 -11.11 1.64
N HIS A 77 6.15 -10.80 0.54
CA HIS A 77 6.34 -11.49 -0.72
C HIS A 77 7.82 -11.73 -0.94
N ASP A 78 8.17 -12.96 -1.32
CA ASP A 78 9.56 -13.41 -1.45
C ASP A 78 10.40 -12.33 -2.15
N PRO A 79 11.47 -11.82 -1.52
CA PRO A 79 12.27 -10.72 -2.05
C PRO A 79 12.95 -11.07 -3.38
N GLY A 80 12.95 -12.35 -3.78
CA GLY A 80 13.46 -12.82 -5.05
C GLY A 80 12.53 -12.58 -6.24
N THR A 81 11.23 -12.35 -6.02
CA THR A 81 10.30 -12.12 -7.13
C THR A 81 10.19 -10.62 -7.39
N GLN A 82 10.92 -10.11 -8.39
CA GLN A 82 10.70 -8.74 -8.84
C GLN A 82 9.24 -8.61 -9.31
N PRO A 83 8.42 -7.77 -8.65
CA PRO A 83 7.03 -7.63 -9.05
C PRO A 83 6.99 -7.09 -10.48
N HIS A 84 6.14 -7.70 -11.31
CA HIS A 84 5.94 -7.26 -12.68
C HIS A 84 5.62 -5.76 -12.69
N ARG A 85 6.44 -4.97 -13.39
CA ARG A 85 6.27 -3.52 -13.48
C ARG A 85 5.03 -3.21 -14.32
N PRO A 86 3.97 -2.62 -13.74
CA PRO A 86 2.75 -2.39 -14.50
C PRO A 86 2.94 -1.37 -15.62
N ARG A 87 2.07 -1.46 -16.62
CA ARG A 87 2.03 -0.53 -17.76
C ARG A 87 1.88 0.93 -17.29
N LYS A 88 2.39 1.86 -18.10
CA LYS A 88 2.39 3.30 -17.79
C LYS A 88 0.97 3.84 -17.53
N SER A 89 -0.01 3.43 -18.34
CA SER A 89 -1.42 3.84 -18.22
C SER A 89 -2.02 3.49 -16.85
N LEU A 90 -1.85 2.25 -16.39
CA LEU A 90 -2.30 1.79 -15.08
C LEU A 90 -1.66 2.62 -13.95
N ARG A 91 -0.33 2.81 -14.01
CA ARG A 91 0.39 3.58 -13.00
C ARG A 91 -0.10 5.04 -12.92
N SER A 92 -0.32 5.67 -14.07
CA SER A 92 -0.88 7.03 -14.14
C SER A 92 -2.30 7.10 -13.60
N ARG A 93 -3.14 6.09 -13.89
CA ARG A 93 -4.51 6.00 -13.38
C ARG A 93 -4.54 5.88 -11.86
N VAL A 94 -3.80 4.92 -11.30
CA VAL A 94 -3.70 4.71 -9.85
C VAL A 94 -3.16 5.95 -9.14
N LYS A 95 -2.13 6.60 -9.71
CA LYS A 95 -1.59 7.86 -9.16
C LYS A 95 -2.67 8.94 -9.09
N ARG A 96 -3.42 9.15 -10.18
CA ARG A 96 -4.49 10.14 -10.24
C ARG A 96 -5.62 9.81 -9.25
N GLU A 97 -6.05 8.57 -9.19
CA GLU A 97 -7.13 8.13 -8.30
C GLU A 97 -6.78 8.35 -6.82
N ILE A 98 -5.54 8.04 -6.42
CA ILE A 98 -5.06 8.30 -5.05
C ILE A 98 -4.96 9.79 -4.77
N GLN A 99 -4.52 10.60 -5.74
CA GLN A 99 -4.48 12.07 -5.61
C GLN A 99 -5.89 12.65 -5.45
N GLU A 100 -6.84 12.23 -6.28
CA GLU A 100 -8.25 12.66 -6.19
C GLU A 100 -8.88 12.25 -4.85
N LEU A 101 -8.55 11.07 -4.31
CA LEU A 101 -9.01 10.68 -2.97
C LEU A 101 -8.45 11.60 -1.89
N LEU A 102 -7.17 11.94 -1.97
CA LEU A 102 -6.51 12.83 -1.01
C LEU A 102 -7.10 14.25 -1.04
N GLU A 103 -7.44 14.75 -2.23
CA GLU A 103 -8.08 16.06 -2.41
C GLU A 103 -9.56 16.03 -2.00
N ARG A 104 -10.28 14.94 -2.26
CA ARG A 104 -11.70 14.81 -1.92
C ARG A 104 -11.92 14.65 -0.42
N PHE A 105 -11.10 13.82 0.21
CA PHE A 105 -11.22 13.52 1.63
C PHE A 105 -10.28 14.44 2.40
N ASP A 106 -10.67 15.71 2.42
CA ASP A 106 -10.01 16.85 3.05
C ASP A 106 -9.74 16.70 4.56
N MET A 107 -9.90 15.51 5.17
CA MET A 107 -9.54 15.38 6.59
C MET A 107 -9.65 14.00 7.23
N SER A 108 -10.59 13.14 6.82
CA SER A 108 -10.92 12.00 7.69
C SER A 108 -9.95 10.85 7.45
N PRO A 109 -8.95 10.60 8.32
CA PRO A 109 -7.96 9.54 8.11
C PRO A 109 -8.63 8.17 8.03
N SER A 110 -9.74 7.99 8.75
CA SER A 110 -10.54 6.77 8.70
C SER A 110 -11.12 6.52 7.30
N ARG A 111 -11.83 7.48 6.69
CA ARG A 111 -12.44 7.21 5.37
C ARG A 111 -11.37 6.98 4.29
N VAL A 112 -10.30 7.77 4.31
CA VAL A 112 -9.17 7.58 3.39
C VAL A 112 -8.58 6.18 3.52
N HIS A 113 -8.47 5.67 4.74
CA HIS A 113 -7.98 4.30 4.98
C HIS A 113 -8.87 3.23 4.34
N ASP A 114 -10.21 3.33 4.47
CA ASP A 114 -11.12 2.33 3.87
C ASP A 114 -11.10 2.40 2.34
N GLU A 115 -11.04 3.60 1.77
CA GLU A 115 -10.96 3.80 0.31
C GLU A 115 -9.63 3.28 -0.25
N TRP A 116 -8.51 3.54 0.43
CA TRP A 116 -7.21 2.98 0.06
C TRP A 116 -7.23 1.46 0.09
N GLN A 117 -7.93 0.85 1.04
CA GLN A 117 -8.08 -0.60 1.08
C GLN A 117 -8.85 -1.14 -0.12
N GLY A 118 -9.93 -0.47 -0.53
CA GLY A 118 -10.64 -0.79 -1.77
C GLY A 118 -9.75 -0.72 -3.02
N ILE A 119 -8.92 0.32 -3.13
CA ILE A 119 -7.97 0.46 -4.25
C ILE A 119 -6.91 -0.65 -4.20
N VAL A 120 -6.34 -0.94 -3.04
CA VAL A 120 -5.30 -1.97 -2.88
C VAL A 120 -5.81 -3.36 -3.26
N GLU A 121 -7.07 -3.66 -2.95
CA GLU A 121 -7.70 -4.92 -3.30
C GLU A 121 -7.97 -5.06 -4.79
N SER A 122 -8.37 -3.97 -5.44
CA SER A 122 -8.53 -3.97 -6.89
C SER A 122 -7.19 -3.97 -7.64
N CYS A 123 -6.14 -3.39 -7.05
CA CYS A 123 -4.85 -3.20 -7.69
C CYS A 123 -3.65 -3.42 -6.73
N PRO A 124 -2.95 -4.57 -6.83
CA PRO A 124 -1.77 -4.85 -5.99
C PRO A 124 -0.64 -3.82 -6.12
N TYR A 125 -0.51 -3.17 -7.29
CA TYR A 125 0.45 -2.09 -7.50
C TYR A 125 0.20 -0.89 -6.59
N ALA A 126 -1.07 -0.58 -6.30
CA ALA A 126 -1.43 0.54 -5.46
C ALA A 126 -0.85 0.41 -4.05
N ARG A 127 -0.73 -0.82 -3.52
CA ARG A 127 -0.08 -1.07 -2.23
C ARG A 127 1.36 -0.57 -2.21
N ASN A 128 2.17 -1.01 -3.18
CA ASN A 128 3.59 -0.60 -3.26
C ASN A 128 3.73 0.91 -3.49
N PHE A 129 2.83 1.48 -4.29
CA PHE A 129 2.81 2.92 -4.53
C PHE A 129 2.48 3.72 -3.26
N LEU A 130 1.46 3.30 -2.51
CA LEU A 130 1.07 3.91 -1.23
C LEU A 130 2.18 3.76 -0.18
N SER A 131 2.75 2.57 -0.02
CA SER A 131 3.88 2.35 0.90
C SER A 131 5.04 3.31 0.58
N GLY A 132 5.42 3.42 -0.70
CA GLY A 132 6.49 4.34 -1.10
C GLY A 132 6.13 5.83 -0.91
N LEU A 133 4.86 6.22 -1.04
CA LEU A 133 4.41 7.58 -0.73
C LEU A 133 4.52 7.89 0.77
N LEU A 134 4.09 6.95 1.61
CA LEU A 134 4.09 7.08 3.06
C LEU A 134 5.51 7.12 3.62
N GLU A 135 6.38 6.24 3.14
CA GLU A 135 7.81 6.25 3.48
C GLU A 135 8.50 7.57 3.09
N ARG A 136 8.17 8.14 1.91
CA ARG A 136 8.70 9.46 1.51
C ARG A 136 8.21 10.58 2.43
N ALA A 137 6.94 10.57 2.82
CA ALA A 137 6.40 11.54 3.76
C ALA A 137 7.06 11.44 5.14
N ASP A 138 7.26 10.21 5.65
CA ASP A 138 7.93 9.99 6.94
C ASP A 138 9.42 10.35 6.89
N ALA A 139 10.10 10.06 5.77
CA ALA A 139 11.48 10.48 5.57
C ALA A 139 11.62 12.01 5.49
N ALA A 140 10.66 12.71 4.89
CA ALA A 140 10.65 14.17 4.83
C ALA A 140 10.56 14.79 6.24
N ARG A 141 9.71 14.24 7.10
CA ARG A 141 9.62 14.63 8.53
C ARG A 141 10.94 14.45 9.26
N TYR A 142 11.58 13.29 9.07
CA TYR A 142 12.83 12.98 9.75
C TYR A 142 13.99 13.89 9.33
N ARG A 143 14.04 14.28 8.04
CA ARG A 143 15.05 15.25 7.56
C ARG A 143 14.83 16.65 8.13
N GLY A 144 13.58 17.06 8.30
CA GLY A 144 13.23 18.37 8.86
C GLY A 144 13.74 18.59 10.30
N THR A 145 13.68 17.56 11.14
CA THR A 145 14.12 17.66 12.55
C THR A 145 15.64 17.67 12.69
N ARG A 146 16.37 16.83 11.93
CA ARG A 146 17.84 16.79 11.98
C ARG A 146 18.52 18.02 11.39
N GLY A 147 17.99 18.57 10.29
CA GLY A 147 18.56 19.77 9.66
C GLY A 147 18.52 21.00 10.56
N ARG A 148 17.53 21.09 11.45
CA ARG A 148 17.41 22.20 12.42
C ARG A 148 18.43 22.10 13.55
N GLN A 149 18.76 20.89 14.00
CA GLN A 149 19.77 20.68 15.05
C GLN A 149 21.19 20.95 14.54
N GLN A 150 21.53 20.57 13.30
CA GLN A 150 22.87 20.82 12.76
C GLN A 150 23.13 22.29 12.43
N ARG A 151 22.11 23.07 12.02
CA ARG A 151 22.27 24.52 11.78
C ARG A 151 22.45 25.35 13.04
N ALA A 152 22.08 24.85 14.22
CA ALA A 152 22.33 25.54 15.48
C ALA A 152 23.82 25.55 15.87
N ALA A 153 24.65 24.71 15.25
CA ALA A 153 26.07 24.56 15.59
C ALA A 153 27.04 25.18 14.55
N ILE A 154 26.54 25.72 13.42
CA ILE A 154 27.41 26.33 12.42
C ILE A 154 27.64 27.80 12.79
N PRO A 155 28.88 28.23 13.09
CA PRO A 155 29.21 29.61 13.39
C PRO A 155 28.86 30.51 12.18
N LYS A 156 28.31 31.68 12.48
CA LYS A 156 27.86 32.67 11.49
C LYS A 156 29.05 33.17 10.65
N GLY A 157 29.29 32.57 9.48
CA GLY A 157 30.34 33.02 8.58
C GLY A 157 30.24 32.37 7.20
N GLY A 158 29.53 33.01 6.28
CA GLY A 158 29.52 32.62 4.86
C GLY A 158 28.11 32.47 4.29
N VAL A 159 27.78 33.30 3.32
CA VAL A 159 26.52 33.28 2.56
C VAL A 159 26.74 32.43 1.30
N PRO A 160 26.19 31.20 1.20
CA PRO A 160 26.18 30.48 -0.07
C PRO A 160 25.00 30.93 -0.94
N GLN A 161 25.32 31.32 -2.17
CA GLN A 161 24.37 31.64 -3.24
C GLN A 161 23.50 30.42 -3.58
N ARG A 162 22.19 30.63 -3.66
CA ARG A 162 21.15 29.61 -3.81
C ARG A 162 20.87 29.35 -5.29
N VAL A 163 21.05 28.11 -5.74
CA VAL A 163 20.54 27.63 -7.04
C VAL A 163 19.13 27.09 -6.84
N GLU A 164 18.16 27.68 -7.53
CA GLU A 164 16.74 27.29 -7.48
C GLU A 164 16.33 26.61 -8.78
N ASP A 165 16.54 25.30 -8.89
CA ASP A 165 15.98 24.51 -9.97
C ASP A 165 15.55 23.13 -9.43
N ALA A 166 14.32 23.05 -8.92
CA ALA A 166 13.67 21.77 -8.68
C ALA A 166 12.16 21.89 -8.89
N THR A 167 11.66 21.04 -9.78
CA THR A 167 10.29 20.97 -10.30
C THR A 167 9.22 20.85 -9.20
N SER A 168 8.23 21.74 -9.28
CA SER A 168 7.21 22.06 -8.25
C SER A 168 6.15 20.96 -7.99
N SER A 169 5.90 20.05 -8.94
CA SER A 169 4.66 19.27 -8.95
C SER A 169 4.59 18.11 -7.94
N ASP A 170 5.69 17.39 -7.64
CA ASP A 170 5.62 16.24 -6.73
C ASP A 170 5.63 16.62 -5.24
N ARG A 171 6.11 17.83 -4.88
CA ARG A 171 6.14 18.29 -3.47
C ARG A 171 4.75 18.47 -2.85
N SER A 172 3.75 18.81 -3.66
CA SER A 172 2.39 19.07 -3.18
C SER A 172 1.75 17.84 -2.54
N THR A 173 1.87 16.68 -3.19
CA THR A 173 1.20 15.44 -2.73
C THR A 173 1.71 14.92 -1.40
N THR A 174 3.02 14.96 -1.16
CA THR A 174 3.61 14.48 0.10
C THR A 174 3.17 15.32 1.29
N ALA A 175 3.04 16.65 1.11
CA ALA A 175 2.60 17.54 2.18
C ALA A 175 1.10 17.34 2.53
N GLN A 176 0.26 17.06 1.53
CA GLN A 176 -1.16 16.75 1.76
C GLN A 176 -1.35 15.44 2.55
N ILE A 177 -0.65 14.37 2.17
CA ILE A 177 -0.67 13.08 2.90
C ILE A 177 -0.23 13.30 4.36
N GLU A 178 0.77 14.14 4.55
CA GLU A 178 1.30 14.45 5.87
C GLU A 178 0.26 15.13 6.76
N SER A 179 -0.48 16.10 6.22
CA SER A 179 -1.58 16.79 6.88
C SER A 179 -2.67 15.81 7.30
N VAL A 180 -3.18 15.00 6.36
CA VAL A 180 -4.26 14.02 6.59
C VAL A 180 -3.90 13.04 7.71
N LEU A 181 -2.70 12.48 7.65
CA LEU A 181 -2.26 11.47 8.62
C LEU A 181 -1.78 12.06 9.96
N SER A 182 -1.62 13.37 10.07
CA SER A 182 -1.32 14.02 11.35
C SER A 182 -2.56 14.40 12.14
N GLY A 183 -3.75 14.32 11.52
CA GLY A 183 -4.98 14.87 12.10
C GLY A 183 -4.95 16.39 12.30
N GLN A 184 -3.88 17.09 11.89
CA GLN A 184 -3.80 18.53 11.93
C GLN A 184 -4.30 19.07 10.59
N VAL A 185 -5.60 19.29 10.47
CA VAL A 185 -6.08 20.16 9.39
C VAL A 185 -6.21 21.58 9.88
N PRO A 186 -5.63 22.54 9.14
CA PRO A 186 -6.02 23.92 9.29
C PRO A 186 -7.48 24.00 8.85
N ILE A 187 -8.39 24.06 9.83
CA ILE A 187 -9.74 24.54 9.57
C ILE A 187 -9.55 25.93 8.96
N GLN A 188 -10.18 26.24 7.83
CA GLN A 188 -10.13 27.55 7.17
C GLN A 188 -10.57 28.75 8.06
N ASN A 189 -10.81 28.53 9.35
CA ASN A 189 -11.21 29.52 10.36
C ASN A 189 -10.18 29.72 11.50
N GLY A 190 -8.92 29.34 11.32
CA GLY A 190 -7.84 29.83 12.20
C GLY A 190 -7.79 29.26 13.63
N MET A 191 -8.41 28.11 13.89
CA MET A 191 -8.25 27.40 15.17
C MET A 191 -7.59 26.03 14.93
N VAL A 192 -6.36 25.89 15.41
CA VAL A 192 -5.61 24.63 15.41
C VAL A 192 -5.84 23.95 16.75
N PHE A 193 -6.60 22.84 16.77
CA PHE A 193 -6.66 21.97 17.94
C PHE A 193 -5.57 20.91 17.85
N ARG A 194 -4.77 20.80 18.91
CA ARG A 194 -3.91 19.64 19.14
C ARG A 194 -4.74 18.59 19.88
N LEU A 195 -4.97 17.45 19.25
CA LEU A 195 -5.33 16.21 19.94
C LEU A 195 -4.11 15.72 20.72
#